data_AF-A0A4Q6ASF6-F1
#
_entry.id   AF-A0A4Q6ASF6-F1
#
_cell.length_a   1.000
_cell.length_b   1.000
_cell.length_c   1.000
_cell.angle_alpha   90.00
_cell.angle_beta   90.00
_cell.angle_gamma   90.00
#
_symmetry.space_group_name_H-M   'P 1'
#
loop_
_entity.id
_entity.type
_entity.pdbx_description
1 polymer ?
#
loop_
_entity_poly.entity_id
_entity_poly.type
_entity_poly.pdbx_seq_one_letter_code
_entity_poly.pdbx_strand_id
1 'polypeptide(L)'
;MSLWKNGLIKPILRNTFLNFEKKGTGIIAGNIIRNYEMNFNGKGLAVYREDRRKENRLEAGYITSGTNLIRQEISAESGPGATGWLQYNYRKNNLQFMSAAIADNSAHSYTQSGLIQTELNWTNQHQLLSLYTGGSYARDRRLNGDEASGYAGGITYNRGFSRFYFTSSNYYSSPQYAGFRRGAIICNERLSWNVSPKVGVGIG
;
A
#
# COMPACT_ATOMS: atom_id res chain seq x y z
N MET A 1 4.80 -18.11 51.69
CA MET A 1 5.42 -18.48 50.39
C MET A 1 4.47 -19.46 49.70
N SER A 2 3.77 -19.06 48.65
CA SER A 2 2.95 -19.96 47.82
C SER A 2 2.53 -19.27 46.51
N LEU A 3 3.27 -19.61 45.46
CA LEU A 3 2.92 -19.72 44.04
C LEU A 3 2.02 -18.65 43.39
N TRP A 4 2.67 -17.67 42.77
CA TRP A 4 2.14 -16.97 41.61
C TRP A 4 1.79 -17.98 40.51
N LYS A 5 0.50 -18.17 40.23
CA LYS A 5 0.05 -18.85 39.01
C LYS A 5 0.26 -17.88 37.85
N ASN A 6 1.37 -18.03 37.11
CA ASN A 6 1.43 -17.51 35.75
C ASN A 6 0.32 -18.22 34.97
N GLY A 7 -0.80 -17.53 34.71
CA GLY A 7 -1.78 -17.98 33.74
C GLY A 7 -1.03 -18.27 32.45
N LEU A 8 -1.27 -19.45 31.86
CA LEU A 8 -0.64 -19.90 30.63
C LEU A 8 -0.60 -18.74 29.62
N ILE A 9 0.60 -18.21 29.37
CA ILE A 9 0.82 -17.21 28.32
C ILE A 9 0.45 -17.90 27.02
N LYS A 10 -0.69 -17.52 26.45
CA LYS A 10 -1.20 -18.14 25.23
C LYS A 10 -0.35 -17.62 24.06
N PRO A 11 0.22 -18.51 23.22
CA PRO A 11 1.06 -18.08 22.11
C PRO A 11 0.23 -17.28 21.11
N ILE A 12 0.72 -16.09 20.77
CA ILE A 12 0.12 -15.22 19.75
C ILE A 12 0.93 -15.40 18.47
N LEU A 13 0.36 -16.07 17.47
CA LEU A 13 0.97 -16.18 16.14
C LEU A 13 0.58 -14.98 15.28
N ARG A 14 1.37 -13.90 15.44
CA ARG A 14 1.39 -12.74 14.55
C ARG A 14 2.48 -12.97 13.49
N ASN A 15 2.18 -12.63 12.24
CA ASN A 15 3.10 -12.72 11.08
C ASN A 15 3.43 -14.14 10.58
N THR A 16 2.54 -15.11 10.77
CA THR A 16 2.67 -16.43 10.14
C THR A 16 1.81 -16.51 8.87
N PHE A 17 2.39 -17.01 7.78
CA PHE A 17 1.70 -17.32 6.53
C PHE A 17 2.33 -18.54 5.86
N LEU A 18 1.54 -19.24 5.05
CA LEU A 18 1.99 -20.27 4.12
C LEU A 18 1.96 -19.68 2.72
N ASN A 19 3.02 -19.89 1.95
CA ASN A 19 3.07 -19.52 0.54
C ASN A 19 3.39 -20.75 -0.30
N PHE A 20 2.50 -21.09 -1.22
CA PHE A 20 2.72 -22.14 -2.21
C PHE A 20 2.85 -21.51 -3.59
N GLU A 21 3.98 -21.74 -4.27
CA GLU A 21 4.24 -21.17 -5.60
C GLU A 21 4.63 -22.24 -6.62
N LYS A 22 4.02 -22.19 -7.80
CA LYS A 22 4.34 -23.04 -8.95
C LYS A 22 4.28 -22.25 -10.26
N LYS A 23 5.39 -22.25 -11.01
CA LYS A 23 5.50 -21.63 -12.36
C LYS A 23 5.00 -20.17 -12.41
N GLY A 24 5.39 -19.36 -11.43
CA GLY A 24 4.99 -17.95 -11.36
C GLY A 24 3.54 -17.73 -10.96
N THR A 25 2.83 -18.73 -10.45
CA THR A 25 1.53 -18.55 -9.78
C THR A 25 1.68 -18.98 -8.34
N GLY A 26 1.23 -18.16 -7.39
CA GLY A 26 1.32 -18.47 -5.98
C GLY A 26 0.04 -18.18 -5.21
N ILE A 27 -0.10 -18.87 -4.08
CA ILE A 27 -1.21 -18.73 -3.14
C ILE A 27 -0.61 -18.52 -1.76
N ILE A 28 -1.01 -17.44 -1.11
CA ILE A 28 -0.61 -17.06 0.24
C ILE A 28 -1.82 -17.22 1.15
N ALA A 29 -1.64 -17.91 2.28
CA ALA A 29 -2.67 -18.11 3.29
C ALA A 29 -2.13 -17.80 4.70
N GLY A 30 -2.85 -17.02 5.49
CA GLY A 30 -2.45 -16.70 6.87
C GLY A 30 -2.56 -15.20 7.16
N ASN A 31 -1.63 -14.64 7.95
CA ASN A 31 -1.59 -13.21 8.17
C ASN A 31 -0.95 -12.50 6.97
N ILE A 32 -1.73 -11.64 6.32
CA ILE A 32 -1.31 -10.89 5.15
C ILE A 32 -1.28 -9.41 5.53
N ILE A 33 -0.16 -8.76 5.19
CA ILE A 33 0.05 -7.33 5.36
C ILE A 33 0.30 -6.76 3.97
N ARG A 34 -0.43 -5.69 3.64
CA ARG A 34 -0.18 -4.89 2.43
C ARG A 34 -0.21 -3.43 2.77
N ASN A 35 0.70 -2.70 2.15
CA ASN A 35 0.86 -1.26 2.32
C ASN A 35 0.66 -0.59 0.96
N TYR A 36 -0.54 -0.08 0.73
CA TYR A 36 -0.90 0.73 -0.43
C TYR A 36 -1.20 2.17 0.04
N GLU A 37 -2.09 2.91 -0.62
CA GLU A 37 -2.69 4.14 -0.02
C GLU A 37 -3.60 3.84 1.18
N MET A 38 -3.88 2.57 1.42
CA MET A 38 -4.42 2.05 2.66
C MET A 38 -3.54 0.86 3.08
N ASN A 39 -3.14 0.84 4.35
CA ASN A 39 -2.45 -0.28 4.96
C ASN A 39 -3.50 -1.16 5.58
N PHE A 40 -3.44 -2.43 5.27
CA PHE A 40 -4.34 -3.40 5.87
C PHE A 40 -3.58 -4.65 6.27
N ASN A 41 -4.01 -5.20 7.40
CA ASN A 41 -3.42 -6.36 8.05
C ASN A 41 -4.54 -7.22 8.58
N GLY A 42 -4.52 -8.50 8.22
CA GLY A 42 -5.50 -9.44 8.71
C GLY A 42 -5.22 -10.84 8.24
N LYS A 43 -6.20 -11.70 8.42
CA LYS A 43 -6.13 -13.10 7.99
C LYS A 43 -6.86 -13.30 6.71
N GLY A 44 -6.24 -14.02 5.80
CA GLY A 44 -6.99 -14.50 4.67
C GLY A 44 -6.10 -15.13 3.64
N LEU A 45 -6.49 -14.91 2.39
CA LEU A 45 -5.94 -15.57 1.23
C LEU A 45 -5.58 -14.51 0.19
N ALA A 46 -4.45 -14.70 -0.46
CA ALA A 46 -4.09 -13.95 -1.65
C ALA A 46 -3.60 -14.93 -2.71
N VAL A 47 -3.91 -14.61 -3.96
CA VAL A 47 -3.40 -15.31 -5.13
C VAL A 47 -2.66 -14.32 -5.99
N TYR A 48 -1.52 -14.74 -6.54
CA TYR A 48 -0.76 -13.90 -7.44
C TYR A 48 -0.27 -14.69 -8.65
N ARG A 49 -0.10 -13.97 -9.76
CA ARG A 49 0.59 -14.44 -10.94
C ARG A 49 1.67 -13.43 -11.30
N GLU A 50 2.88 -13.92 -11.42
CA GLU A 50 4.09 -13.15 -11.67
C GLU A 50 4.84 -13.71 -12.89
N ASP A 51 5.10 -12.84 -13.86
CA ASP A 51 6.07 -13.11 -14.92
C ASP A 51 7.42 -12.54 -14.49
N ARG A 52 8.27 -13.40 -13.92
CA ARG A 52 9.60 -13.03 -13.42
C ARG A 52 10.51 -12.43 -14.50
N ARG A 53 10.27 -12.70 -15.79
CA ARG A 53 11.08 -12.13 -16.89
C ARG A 53 10.68 -10.69 -17.21
N LYS A 54 9.42 -10.33 -16.95
CA LYS A 54 8.88 -9.00 -17.25
C LYS A 54 8.61 -8.19 -15.99
N GLU A 55 8.87 -8.75 -14.80
CA GLU A 55 8.53 -8.16 -13.50
C GLU A 55 7.06 -7.72 -13.40
N ASN A 56 6.19 -8.39 -14.17
CA ASN A 56 4.76 -8.11 -14.16
C ASN A 56 4.10 -8.99 -13.11
N ARG A 57 3.26 -8.40 -12.27
CA ARG A 57 2.57 -9.12 -11.21
C ARG A 57 1.12 -8.69 -11.09
N LEU A 58 0.21 -9.65 -11.19
CA LEU A 58 -1.19 -9.49 -10.82
C LEU A 58 -1.40 -10.20 -9.49
N GLU A 59 -2.00 -9.53 -8.52
CA GLU A 59 -2.35 -10.09 -7.23
C GLU A 59 -3.78 -9.73 -6.87
N ALA A 60 -4.53 -10.68 -6.32
CA ALA A 60 -5.82 -10.42 -5.71
C ALA A 60 -5.86 -11.10 -4.35
N GLY A 61 -6.59 -10.53 -3.40
CA GLY A 61 -6.73 -11.15 -2.11
C GLY A 61 -7.86 -10.59 -1.28
N TYR A 62 -8.07 -11.25 -0.16
CA TYR A 62 -9.08 -10.91 0.81
C TYR A 62 -8.57 -11.24 2.20
N ILE A 63 -8.80 -10.34 3.15
CA ILE A 63 -8.51 -10.54 4.57
C ILE A 63 -9.70 -10.15 5.44
N THR A 64 -9.75 -10.73 6.63
CA THR A 64 -10.64 -10.30 7.72
C THR A 64 -9.84 -9.70 8.87
N SER A 65 -10.47 -8.77 9.60
CA SER A 65 -9.89 -8.11 10.76
C SER A 65 -9.60 -9.12 11.87
N GLY A 66 -8.34 -9.15 12.31
CA GLY A 66 -7.86 -10.02 13.37
C GLY A 66 -6.46 -10.55 13.07
N THR A 67 -5.53 -10.36 14.01
CA THR A 67 -4.11 -10.70 13.79
C THR A 67 -3.66 -12.02 14.41
N ASN A 68 -4.49 -12.70 15.22
CA ASN A 68 -4.12 -13.96 15.90
C ASN A 68 -4.69 -15.23 15.23
N LEU A 69 -3.87 -16.06 14.58
CA LEU A 69 -4.36 -17.16 13.71
C LEU A 69 -5.15 -18.24 14.45
N ILE A 70 -4.93 -18.36 15.75
CA ILE A 70 -5.47 -19.44 16.57
C ILE A 70 -6.84 -19.06 17.15
N ARG A 71 -7.12 -17.76 17.32
CA ARG A 71 -8.38 -17.30 17.93
C ARG A 71 -8.87 -16.02 17.27
N GLN A 72 -10.13 -16.04 16.87
CA GLN A 72 -10.88 -14.84 16.53
C GLN A 72 -11.36 -14.21 17.85
N GLU A 73 -10.81 -13.05 18.22
CA GLU A 73 -11.42 -12.22 19.25
C GLU A 73 -12.64 -11.56 18.61
N ILE A 74 -13.78 -12.26 18.67
CA ILE A 74 -15.07 -11.70 18.30
C ILE A 74 -15.49 -10.81 19.47
N SER A 75 -15.13 -9.54 19.43
CA SER A 75 -15.89 -8.54 20.17
C SER A 75 -17.29 -8.49 19.56
N ALA A 76 -18.28 -8.96 20.30
CA ALA A 76 -19.65 -9.24 19.83
C ALA A 76 -20.42 -8.02 19.27
N GLU A 77 -19.88 -6.81 19.38
CA GLU A 77 -20.58 -5.56 19.05
C GLU A 77 -20.25 -5.00 17.64
N SER A 78 -19.26 -5.57 16.95
CA SER A 78 -18.90 -5.17 15.59
C SER A 78 -18.30 -6.39 14.88
N GLY A 79 -19.09 -7.07 14.04
CA GLY A 79 -18.66 -8.26 13.30
C GLY A 79 -17.32 -8.06 12.56
N PRO A 80 -16.63 -9.13 12.08
CA PRO A 80 -15.28 -8.99 11.56
C PRO A 80 -15.24 -8.02 10.37
N GLY A 81 -14.39 -7.00 10.47
CA GLY A 81 -14.08 -6.15 9.31
C GLY A 81 -13.41 -6.97 8.22
N ALA A 82 -13.42 -6.48 6.99
CA ALA A 82 -12.90 -7.21 5.86
C ALA A 82 -12.33 -6.28 4.80
N THR A 83 -11.24 -6.69 4.16
CA THR A 83 -10.58 -5.94 3.10
C THR A 83 -10.29 -6.85 1.93
N GLY A 84 -10.81 -6.50 0.76
CA GLY A 84 -10.47 -7.12 -0.51
C GLY A 84 -9.59 -6.19 -1.34
N TRP A 85 -8.69 -6.75 -2.14
CA TRP A 85 -7.87 -5.97 -3.06
C TRP A 85 -7.58 -6.71 -4.37
N LEU A 86 -7.29 -5.91 -5.38
CA LEU A 86 -6.73 -6.31 -6.67
C LEU A 86 -5.59 -5.35 -6.99
N GLN A 87 -4.42 -5.88 -7.34
CA GLN A 87 -3.25 -5.10 -7.70
C GLN A 87 -2.65 -5.63 -9.00
N TYR A 88 -2.32 -4.71 -9.89
CA TYR A 88 -1.55 -5.00 -11.08
C TYR A 88 -0.30 -4.14 -11.12
N ASN A 89 0.85 -4.78 -11.30
CA ASN A 89 2.13 -4.16 -11.55
C ASN A 89 2.61 -4.58 -12.93
N TYR A 90 2.97 -3.60 -13.73
CA TYR A 90 3.58 -3.77 -15.03
C TYR A 90 4.91 -3.03 -15.06
N ARG A 91 5.97 -3.68 -15.50
CA ARG A 91 7.25 -3.03 -15.76
C ARG A 91 7.74 -3.40 -17.15
N LYS A 92 8.18 -2.40 -17.89
CA LYS A 92 8.88 -2.59 -19.16
C LYS A 92 9.89 -1.48 -19.36
N ASN A 93 11.17 -1.86 -19.37
CA ASN A 93 12.30 -0.96 -19.55
C ASN A 93 12.23 0.20 -18.54
N ASN A 94 12.05 1.42 -19.06
CA ASN A 94 11.99 2.67 -18.34
C ASN A 94 10.60 3.00 -17.80
N LEU A 95 9.59 2.17 -18.08
CA LEU A 95 8.21 2.40 -17.69
C LEU A 95 7.78 1.39 -16.62
N GLN A 96 7.19 1.88 -15.54
CA GLN A 96 6.52 1.09 -14.53
C GLN A 96 5.11 1.64 -14.34
N PHE A 97 4.13 0.76 -14.33
CA PHE A 97 2.73 1.08 -14.09
C PHE A 97 2.25 0.22 -12.92
N MET A 98 1.64 0.84 -11.93
CA MET A 98 0.98 0.17 -10.82
C MET A 98 -0.46 0.63 -10.80
N SER A 99 -1.39 -0.30 -10.62
CA SER A 99 -2.78 0.01 -10.30
C SER A 99 -3.26 -0.89 -9.18
N ALA A 100 -4.05 -0.34 -8.27
CA ALA A 100 -4.67 -1.09 -7.21
C ALA A 100 -6.11 -0.65 -7.00
N ALA A 101 -6.98 -1.61 -6.75
CA ALA A 101 -8.34 -1.40 -6.27
C ALA A 101 -8.48 -2.10 -4.92
N ILE A 102 -9.05 -1.40 -3.94
CA ILE A 102 -9.20 -1.84 -2.56
C ILE A 102 -10.64 -1.58 -2.17
N ALA A 103 -11.28 -2.57 -1.56
CA ALA A 103 -12.57 -2.44 -0.92
C ALA A 103 -12.40 -2.83 0.55
N ASP A 104 -12.64 -1.89 1.43
CA ASP A 104 -12.48 -2.06 2.88
C ASP A 104 -13.81 -1.87 3.59
N ASN A 105 -14.06 -2.74 4.55
CA ASN A 105 -15.17 -2.69 5.47
C ASN A 105 -14.59 -2.72 6.89
N SER A 106 -14.32 -1.55 7.45
CA SER A 106 -13.80 -1.42 8.80
C SER A 106 -14.92 -1.55 9.81
N ALA A 107 -14.90 -2.66 10.56
CA ALA A 107 -15.83 -2.87 11.67
C ALA A 107 -15.58 -1.92 12.85
N HIS A 108 -14.33 -1.50 13.05
CA HIS A 108 -13.97 -0.59 14.14
C HIS A 108 -14.43 0.84 13.86
N SER A 109 -14.22 1.31 12.63
CA SER A 109 -14.60 2.67 12.22
C SER A 109 -16.05 2.76 11.71
N TYR A 110 -16.76 1.62 11.61
CA TYR A 110 -18.08 1.49 10.98
C TYR A 110 -18.13 2.13 9.59
N THR A 111 -17.02 2.09 8.86
CA THR A 111 -16.88 2.70 7.54
C THR A 111 -16.73 1.62 6.49
N GLN A 112 -17.44 1.79 5.37
CA GLN A 112 -17.17 1.07 4.15
C GLN A 112 -16.53 2.03 3.16
N SER A 113 -15.39 1.65 2.58
CA SER A 113 -14.69 2.49 1.62
C SER A 113 -14.16 1.68 0.44
N GLY A 114 -14.17 2.29 -0.73
CA GLY A 114 -13.45 1.79 -1.89
C GLY A 114 -12.40 2.79 -2.33
N LEU A 115 -11.26 2.29 -2.81
CA LEU A 115 -10.18 3.11 -3.35
C LEU A 115 -9.65 2.46 -4.60
N ILE A 116 -9.55 3.23 -5.67
CA ILE A 116 -8.80 2.87 -6.87
C ILE A 116 -7.65 3.85 -7.02
N GLN A 117 -6.49 3.36 -7.39
CA GLN A 117 -5.32 4.16 -7.62
C GLN A 117 -4.52 3.65 -8.79
N THR A 118 -3.81 4.56 -9.42
CA THR A 118 -2.91 4.28 -10.52
C THR A 118 -1.68 5.16 -10.39
N GLU A 119 -0.51 4.57 -10.59
CA GLU A 119 0.77 5.24 -10.59
C GLU A 119 1.55 4.84 -11.83
N LEU A 120 1.98 5.83 -12.61
CA LEU A 120 2.84 5.67 -13.76
C LEU A 120 4.19 6.29 -13.46
N ASN A 121 5.24 5.48 -13.49
CA ASN A 121 6.61 5.88 -13.30
C ASN A 121 7.37 5.71 -14.61
N TRP A 122 7.98 6.79 -15.09
CA TRP A 122 8.94 6.76 -16.18
C TRP A 122 10.30 7.18 -15.67
N THR A 123 11.29 6.33 -15.83
CA THR A 123 12.65 6.53 -15.33
C THR A 123 13.66 6.37 -16.44
N ASN A 124 14.51 7.37 -16.63
CA ASN A 124 15.69 7.34 -17.48
C ASN A 124 16.94 7.61 -16.61
N GLN A 125 18.15 7.48 -17.16
CA GLN A 125 19.43 7.60 -16.44
C GLN A 125 19.57 8.87 -15.57
N HIS A 126 18.90 9.96 -15.96
CA HIS A 126 18.97 11.24 -15.26
C HIS A 126 17.60 11.84 -14.94
N GLN A 127 16.51 11.14 -15.20
CA GLN A 127 15.16 11.69 -15.07
C GLN A 127 14.22 10.66 -14.48
N LEU A 128 13.31 11.10 -13.62
CA LEU A 128 12.19 10.32 -13.16
C LEU A 128 10.95 11.20 -13.21
N LEU A 129 9.88 10.69 -13.81
CA LEU A 129 8.56 11.28 -13.83
C LEU A 129 7.58 10.26 -13.25
N SER A 130 6.90 10.63 -12.19
CA SER A 130 5.83 9.85 -11.58
C SER A 130 4.53 10.62 -11.71
N LEU A 131 3.50 9.97 -12.22
CA LEU A 131 2.13 10.46 -12.25
C LEU A 131 1.29 9.55 -11.37
N TYR A 132 0.57 10.14 -10.43
CA TYR A 132 -0.31 9.44 -9.51
C TYR A 132 -1.73 9.98 -9.69
N THR A 133 -2.71 9.07 -9.70
CA THR A 133 -4.13 9.41 -9.64
C THR A 133 -4.85 8.39 -8.78
N GLY A 134 -5.86 8.86 -8.04
CA GLY A 134 -6.68 8.02 -7.20
C GLY A 134 -8.10 8.53 -7.11
N GLY A 135 -9.03 7.60 -7.00
CA GLY A 135 -10.43 7.86 -6.71
C GLY A 135 -10.86 7.00 -5.53
N SER A 136 -11.79 7.49 -4.72
CA SER A 136 -12.31 6.74 -3.59
C SER A 136 -13.74 7.12 -3.29
N TYR A 137 -14.43 6.24 -2.57
CA TYR A 137 -15.68 6.56 -1.89
C TYR A 137 -15.60 6.04 -0.45
N ALA A 138 -16.34 6.68 0.44
CA ALA A 138 -16.54 6.23 1.81
C ALA A 138 -17.99 6.43 2.24
N ARG A 139 -18.51 5.49 3.02
CA ARG A 139 -19.86 5.51 3.58
C ARG A 139 -19.83 5.10 5.05
N ASP A 140 -20.56 5.82 5.89
CA ASP A 140 -20.80 5.43 7.28
C ASP A 140 -21.93 4.40 7.35
N ARG A 141 -21.65 3.24 7.96
CA ARG A 141 -22.61 2.14 8.12
C ARG A 141 -23.70 2.42 9.16
N ARG A 142 -23.48 3.32 10.12
CA ARG A 142 -24.43 3.59 11.21
C ARG A 142 -25.55 4.52 10.79
N LEU A 143 -25.24 5.48 9.92
CA LEU A 143 -26.13 6.60 9.64
C LEU A 143 -26.94 6.45 8.35
N ASN A 144 -26.81 5.33 7.58
CA ASN A 144 -27.25 5.30 6.17
C ASN A 144 -26.84 6.59 5.44
N GLY A 145 -25.66 7.11 5.80
CA GLY A 145 -25.25 8.46 5.46
C GLY A 145 -24.81 8.58 4.01
N ASP A 146 -24.80 9.82 3.53
CA ASP A 146 -24.39 10.16 2.16
C ASP A 146 -23.01 9.60 1.82
N GLU A 147 -22.90 9.09 0.60
CA GLU A 147 -21.66 8.58 0.04
C GLU A 147 -20.70 9.74 -0.25
N ALA A 148 -19.55 9.75 0.43
CA ALA A 148 -18.52 10.76 0.22
C ALA A 148 -17.50 10.25 -0.80
N SER A 149 -17.56 10.80 -2.01
CA SER A 149 -16.57 10.52 -3.06
C SER A 149 -15.41 11.49 -2.98
N GLY A 150 -14.20 10.99 -3.21
CA GLY A 150 -12.98 11.76 -3.20
C GLY A 150 -12.04 11.36 -4.32
N TYR A 151 -11.12 12.27 -4.65
CA TYR A 151 -10.10 12.07 -5.66
C TYR A 151 -8.76 12.59 -5.15
N ALA A 152 -7.69 12.09 -5.75
CA ALA A 152 -6.33 12.48 -5.48
C ALA A 152 -5.51 12.46 -6.77
N GLY A 153 -4.51 13.33 -6.85
CA GLY A 153 -3.63 13.45 -7.99
C GLY A 153 -2.26 13.92 -7.54
N GLY A 154 -1.21 13.44 -8.21
CA GLY A 154 0.14 13.87 -7.92
C GLY A 154 1.06 13.75 -9.11
N ILE A 155 2.06 14.61 -9.14
CA ILE A 155 3.14 14.58 -10.10
C ILE A 155 4.46 14.76 -9.37
N THR A 156 5.39 13.86 -9.62
CA THR A 156 6.77 13.98 -9.14
C THR A 156 7.69 14.00 -10.34
N TYR A 157 8.56 14.99 -10.41
CA TYR A 157 9.59 15.12 -11.44
C TYR A 157 10.95 15.32 -10.81
N ASN A 158 11.88 14.42 -11.13
CA ASN A 158 13.27 14.50 -10.73
C ASN A 158 14.14 14.58 -11.98
N ARG A 159 15.10 15.51 -12.00
CA ARG A 159 16.09 15.60 -13.06
C ARG A 159 17.46 15.95 -12.52
N GLY A 160 18.42 15.08 -12.80
CA GLY A 160 19.83 15.37 -12.69
C GLY A 160 20.35 16.07 -13.96
N PHE A 161 21.07 17.15 -13.74
CA PHE A 161 22.03 17.75 -14.65
C PHE A 161 23.43 17.56 -14.03
N SER A 162 24.49 17.67 -14.82
CA SER A 162 25.89 17.44 -14.38
C SER A 162 26.20 17.91 -12.94
N ARG A 163 25.92 19.17 -12.60
CA ARG A 163 26.13 19.73 -11.26
C ARG A 163 24.83 20.05 -10.50
N PHE A 164 23.67 19.93 -11.12
CA PHE A 164 22.40 20.36 -10.51
C PHE A 164 21.44 19.19 -10.42
N TYR A 165 20.68 19.10 -9.34
CA TYR A 165 19.62 18.12 -9.20
C TYR A 165 18.35 18.85 -8.82
N PHE A 166 17.34 18.74 -9.68
CA PHE A 166 16.03 19.33 -9.47
C PHE A 166 15.03 18.25 -9.12
N THR A 167 14.24 18.49 -8.08
CA THR A 167 13.10 17.68 -7.66
C THR A 167 11.90 18.59 -7.49
N SER A 168 10.77 18.17 -8.04
CA SER A 168 9.46 18.76 -7.79
C SER A 168 8.50 17.63 -7.47
N SER A 169 7.75 17.75 -6.38
CA SER A 169 6.71 16.80 -6.00
C SER A 169 5.48 17.57 -5.56
N ASN A 170 4.43 17.46 -6.36
CA ASN A 170 3.15 18.11 -6.15
C ASN A 170 2.09 17.05 -5.97
N TYR A 171 1.26 17.20 -4.94
CA TYR A 171 0.18 16.28 -4.64
C TYR A 171 -1.02 17.05 -4.09
N TYR A 172 -2.20 16.65 -4.53
CA TYR A 172 -3.46 17.16 -4.05
C TYR A 172 -4.42 15.99 -3.80
N SER A 173 -5.20 16.07 -2.74
CA SER A 173 -6.36 15.22 -2.56
C SER A 173 -7.53 15.97 -1.95
N SER A 174 -8.73 15.57 -2.35
CA SER A 174 -9.97 16.09 -1.77
C SER A 174 -10.10 15.72 -0.28
N PRO A 175 -10.81 16.53 0.53
CA PRO A 175 -11.12 16.20 1.92
C PRO A 175 -11.94 14.92 2.12
N GLN A 176 -12.56 14.39 1.07
CA GLN A 176 -13.37 13.17 1.08
C GLN A 176 -12.58 11.94 0.60
N TYR A 177 -11.31 12.10 0.22
CA TYR A 177 -10.47 10.99 -0.23
C TYR A 177 -10.23 9.98 0.89
N ALA A 178 -10.38 8.68 0.64
CA ALA A 178 -10.31 7.64 1.67
C ALA A 178 -8.88 7.11 1.94
N GLY A 179 -7.88 7.53 1.15
CA GLY A 179 -6.48 7.11 1.34
C GLY A 179 -5.75 7.88 2.44
N PHE A 180 -4.51 7.47 2.75
CA PHE A 180 -3.70 8.06 3.83
C PHE A 180 -3.45 9.55 3.69
N ARG A 181 -3.30 10.01 2.46
CA ARG A 181 -3.02 11.41 2.16
C ARG A 181 -4.31 12.20 1.97
N ARG A 182 -5.38 11.91 2.71
CA ARG A 182 -6.69 12.59 2.66
C ARG A 182 -6.59 14.09 2.93
N GLY A 183 -7.25 14.92 2.10
CA GLY A 183 -7.32 16.37 2.28
C GLY A 183 -5.97 17.08 2.26
N ALA A 184 -4.98 16.51 1.58
CA ALA A 184 -3.61 17.00 1.60
C ALA A 184 -3.33 17.87 0.37
N ILE A 185 -2.57 18.94 0.59
CA ILE A 185 -1.93 19.73 -0.45
C ILE A 185 -0.44 19.74 -0.11
N ILE A 186 0.37 19.18 -1.00
CA ILE A 186 1.82 19.06 -0.83
C ILE A 186 2.47 19.63 -2.07
N CYS A 187 3.27 20.67 -1.89
CA CYS A 187 4.14 21.22 -2.93
C CYS A 187 5.57 21.22 -2.37
N ASN A 188 6.47 20.50 -3.04
CA ASN A 188 7.85 20.39 -2.64
C ASN A 188 8.77 20.57 -3.84
N GLU A 189 9.53 21.66 -3.83
CA GLU A 189 10.54 21.95 -4.83
C GLU A 189 11.91 22.01 -4.18
N ARG A 190 12.88 21.32 -4.79
CA ARG A 190 14.26 21.29 -4.34
C ARG A 190 15.19 21.41 -5.53
N LEU A 191 16.05 22.43 -5.49
CA LEU A 191 17.21 22.54 -6.37
C LEU A 191 18.46 22.30 -5.53
N SER A 192 19.24 21.30 -5.88
CA SER A 192 20.52 20.98 -5.25
C SER A 192 21.66 21.24 -6.22
N TRP A 193 22.76 21.81 -5.73
CA TRP A 193 23.96 22.07 -6.52
C TRP A 193 25.15 21.33 -5.90
N ASN A 194 25.83 20.51 -6.70
CA ASN A 194 27.04 19.81 -6.32
C ASN A 194 28.26 20.69 -6.65
N VAL A 195 28.94 21.17 -5.60
CA VAL A 195 30.03 22.15 -5.69
C VAL A 195 31.38 21.51 -6.11
N SER A 196 31.51 20.18 -6.14
CA SER A 196 32.75 19.51 -6.57
C SER A 196 32.49 18.30 -7.49
N PRO A 197 33.24 18.13 -8.59
CA PRO A 197 33.31 16.87 -9.29
C PRO A 197 34.17 15.90 -8.48
N LYS A 198 33.69 14.67 -8.32
CA LYS A 198 34.37 13.48 -7.80
C LYS A 198 35.91 13.63 -7.68
N VAL A 199 36.41 13.85 -6.47
CA VAL A 199 37.75 13.37 -6.11
C VAL A 199 37.59 11.87 -5.90
N GLY A 200 37.90 11.10 -6.94
CA GLY A 200 38.00 9.65 -6.83
C GLY A 200 39.21 9.32 -5.97
N VAL A 201 38.99 8.91 -4.71
CA VAL A 201 39.99 8.18 -3.96
C VAL A 201 39.82 6.72 -4.35
N GLY A 202 40.58 6.29 -5.36
CA GLY A 202 40.82 4.87 -5.57
C GLY A 202 41.72 4.38 -4.44
N ILE A 203 41.23 3.44 -3.65
CA ILE A 203 42.07 2.63 -2.78
C ILE A 203 42.45 1.42 -3.64
N GLY A 204 43.74 1.33 -3.97
CA GLY A 204 44.32 0.17 -4.63
C GLY A 204 44.40 -1.05 -3.71
#